data_AF-A0A7Y0N1R5-F1
#
_entry.id   AF-A0A7Y0N1R5-F1
#
_cell.length_a   1.000
_cell.length_b   1.000
_cell.length_c   1.000
_cell.angle_alpha   90.00
_cell.angle_beta   90.00
_cell.angle_gamma   90.00
#
_symmetry.space_group_name_H-M   'P 1'
#
loop_
_entity.id
_entity.type
_entity.pdbx_description
1 polymer ?
#
loop_
_entity_poly.entity_id
_entity_poly.type
_entity_poly.pdbx_seq_one_letter_code
_entity_poly.pdbx_strand_id
1 'polypeptide(L)'
;QPDPLKTAHDVRVTFARMAMNDEETVALTAGGHTVGKAHGNGDATNLGPEPEGADIHDQGLGWLNKTTRGVGNNAVTSGIEGAWTSQPTQWDNGYFHLLLNYDWELKKSPAGAWQWEPIDIKEEDKPVDPENPNVRHNPIMTDADMAMKMDPEYRKISERFHSDPAYFADTFARAWFKLTHRDMGPKARYIGPDVP
;
A
#
# COMPACT_ATOMS: atom_id res chain seq x y z
N GLN A 1 -3.36 -11.75 16.34
CA GLN A 1 -3.46 -12.13 14.92
C GLN A 1 -4.28 -11.04 14.23
N PRO A 2 -4.00 -10.71 12.96
CA PRO A 2 -4.75 -9.69 12.23
C PRO A 2 -6.24 -10.04 12.13
N ASP A 3 -7.08 -9.01 12.06
CA ASP A 3 -8.54 -9.13 12.02
C ASP A 3 -9.08 -8.02 11.10
N PRO A 4 -9.26 -8.32 9.80
CA PRO A 4 -9.63 -7.33 8.79
C PRO A 4 -10.90 -6.55 9.12
N LEU A 5 -11.86 -7.15 9.83
CA LEU A 5 -13.11 -6.47 10.20
C LEU A 5 -12.90 -5.44 11.31
N LYS A 6 -12.02 -5.72 12.28
CA LYS A 6 -11.61 -4.70 13.26
C LYS A 6 -10.74 -3.63 12.60
N THR A 7 -9.84 -4.02 11.70
CA THR A 7 -9.04 -3.07 10.93
C THR A 7 -9.92 -2.15 10.09
N ALA A 8 -11.01 -2.64 9.49
CA ALA A 8 -11.96 -1.82 8.75
C ALA A 8 -12.57 -0.70 9.61
N HIS A 9 -12.91 -0.98 10.87
CA HIS A 9 -13.40 0.01 11.81
C HIS A 9 -12.35 1.11 12.04
N ASP A 10 -11.11 0.74 12.31
CA ASP A 10 -10.05 1.71 12.60
C ASP A 10 -9.68 2.54 11.37
N VAL A 11 -9.61 1.91 10.20
CA VAL A 11 -9.45 2.61 8.91
C VAL A 11 -10.57 3.63 8.71
N ARG A 12 -11.83 3.24 8.92
CA ARG A 12 -12.99 4.14 8.77
C ARG A 12 -12.91 5.33 9.71
N VAL A 13 -12.65 5.09 10.99
CA VAL A 13 -12.59 6.15 12.01
C VAL A 13 -11.44 7.12 11.74
N THR A 14 -10.27 6.60 11.36
CA THR A 14 -9.09 7.43 11.10
C THR A 14 -9.25 8.26 9.83
N PHE A 15 -9.71 7.67 8.73
CA PHE A 15 -9.96 8.39 7.49
C PHE A 15 -11.09 9.43 7.63
N ALA A 16 -12.16 9.12 8.36
CA ALA A 16 -13.20 10.09 8.67
C ALA A 16 -12.66 11.31 9.45
N ARG A 17 -11.77 11.09 10.43
CA ARG A 17 -11.06 12.17 11.15
C ARG A 17 -10.09 12.96 10.25
N MET A 18 -9.71 12.38 9.13
CA MET A 18 -8.92 13.01 8.07
C MET A 18 -9.79 13.54 6.92
N ALA A 19 -11.09 13.69 7.16
CA ALA A 19 -12.08 14.21 6.21
C ALA A 19 -12.26 13.38 4.94
N MET A 20 -12.01 12.07 4.98
CA MET A 20 -12.29 11.13 3.89
C MET A 20 -13.48 10.24 4.25
N ASN A 21 -14.44 10.09 3.34
CA ASN A 21 -15.54 9.14 3.50
C ASN A 21 -15.13 7.72 3.05
N ASP A 22 -16.05 6.74 3.14
CA ASP A 22 -15.75 5.35 2.78
C ASP A 22 -15.31 5.18 1.32
N GLU A 23 -15.95 5.88 0.37
CA GLU A 23 -15.62 5.79 -1.06
C GLU A 23 -14.25 6.39 -1.37
N GLU A 24 -13.93 7.55 -0.79
CA GLU A 24 -12.61 8.19 -0.87
C GLU A 24 -11.54 7.33 -0.20
N THR A 25 -11.87 6.64 0.90
CA THR A 25 -10.95 5.76 1.63
C THR A 25 -10.57 4.55 0.78
N VAL A 26 -11.56 3.83 0.23
CA VAL A 26 -11.30 2.69 -0.66
C VAL A 26 -10.52 3.16 -1.89
N ALA A 27 -10.88 4.31 -2.47
CA ALA A 27 -10.19 4.86 -3.63
C ALA A 27 -8.71 5.16 -3.32
N LEU A 28 -8.42 5.82 -2.20
CA LEU A 28 -7.05 6.15 -1.78
C LEU A 28 -6.23 4.90 -1.44
N THR A 29 -6.79 3.93 -0.72
CA THR A 29 -6.10 2.67 -0.40
C THR A 29 -5.78 1.88 -1.66
N ALA A 30 -6.78 1.61 -2.50
CA ALA A 30 -6.59 0.83 -3.71
C ALA A 30 -5.72 1.56 -4.73
N GLY A 31 -5.94 2.86 -4.93
CA GLY A 31 -5.16 3.66 -5.88
C GLY A 31 -3.70 3.83 -5.45
N GLY A 32 -3.45 4.02 -4.16
CA GLY A 32 -2.09 4.04 -3.61
C GLY A 32 -1.38 2.69 -3.76
N HIS A 33 -2.04 1.60 -3.38
CA HIS A 33 -1.50 0.23 -3.46
C HIS A 33 -1.59 -0.40 -4.86
N THR A 34 -2.07 0.33 -5.87
CA THR A 34 -1.92 -0.09 -7.28
C THR A 34 -0.46 0.00 -7.74
N VAL A 35 0.36 0.82 -7.06
CA VAL A 35 1.78 1.00 -7.40
C VAL A 35 2.70 0.69 -6.23
N GLY A 36 3.89 0.20 -6.54
CA GLY A 36 4.98 -0.05 -5.60
C GLY A 36 4.85 -1.38 -4.83
N LYS A 37 5.55 -1.42 -3.69
CA LYS A 37 5.64 -2.59 -2.82
C LYS A 37 5.94 -2.18 -1.37
N ALA A 38 5.70 -3.09 -0.44
CA ALA A 38 6.21 -3.01 0.91
C ALA A 38 7.66 -3.57 1.00
N HIS A 39 8.40 -3.18 2.05
CA HIS A 39 9.80 -3.56 2.28
C HIS A 39 10.00 -4.16 3.68
N GLY A 40 10.47 -5.39 3.71
CA GLY A 40 10.65 -6.27 4.86
C GLY A 40 11.53 -7.49 4.55
N ASN A 41 12.35 -7.45 3.49
CA ASN A 41 13.23 -8.54 3.08
C ASN A 41 14.59 -8.50 3.81
N GLY A 42 14.53 -8.57 5.14
CA GLY A 42 15.70 -8.49 6.01
C GLY A 42 15.33 -8.51 7.49
N ASP A 43 16.33 -8.37 8.35
CA ASP A 43 16.12 -8.30 9.79
C ASP A 43 15.91 -6.84 10.23
N ALA A 44 14.71 -6.54 10.73
CA ALA A 44 14.36 -5.21 11.22
C ALA A 44 15.22 -4.77 12.41
N THR A 45 15.84 -5.71 13.15
CA THR A 45 16.75 -5.37 14.26
C THR A 45 18.07 -4.77 13.79
N ASN A 46 18.40 -4.87 12.51
CA ASN A 46 19.57 -4.22 11.92
C ASN A 46 19.33 -2.74 11.56
N LEU A 47 18.09 -2.25 11.63
CA LEU A 47 17.82 -0.84 11.38
C LEU A 47 18.34 0.00 12.54
N GLY A 48 19.18 0.99 12.22
CA GLY A 48 19.59 2.02 13.16
C GLY A 48 18.42 2.91 13.60
N PRO A 49 18.69 3.88 14.50
CA PRO A 49 17.68 4.84 14.96
C PRO A 49 17.10 5.66 13.81
N GLU A 50 15.90 6.20 14.04
CA GLU A 50 15.23 7.17 13.18
C GLU A 50 16.09 8.44 12.98
N PRO A 51 15.76 9.30 11.98
CA PRO A 51 16.61 10.45 11.61
C PRO A 51 17.04 11.35 12.77
N GLU A 52 16.16 11.63 13.73
CA GLU A 52 16.48 12.49 14.89
C GLU A 52 17.37 11.80 15.94
N GLY A 53 17.41 10.47 15.94
CA GLY A 53 18.27 9.67 16.80
C GLY A 53 19.56 9.18 16.10
N ALA A 54 19.73 9.48 14.82
CA ALA A 54 20.85 9.03 14.00
C ALA A 54 22.14 9.81 14.28
N ASP A 55 23.26 9.27 13.80
CA ASP A 55 24.55 9.94 13.92
C ASP A 55 24.59 11.17 13.01
N ILE A 56 25.27 12.24 13.42
CA ILE A 56 25.48 13.42 12.57
C ILE A 56 26.13 13.07 11.22
N HIS A 57 26.95 12.02 11.18
CA HIS A 57 27.57 11.51 9.96
C HIS A 57 26.56 10.89 8.98
N ASP A 58 25.35 10.55 9.42
CA ASP A 58 24.26 10.04 8.58
C ASP A 58 23.53 11.17 7.84
N GLN A 59 23.89 12.44 8.10
CA GLN A 59 23.46 13.63 7.34
C GLN A 59 21.93 13.78 7.25
N GLY A 60 21.24 13.51 8.36
CA GLY A 60 19.79 13.63 8.46
C GLY A 60 19.03 12.41 7.92
N LEU A 61 19.73 11.34 7.55
CA LEU A 61 19.11 10.04 7.27
C LEU A 61 19.04 9.21 8.56
N GLY A 62 18.03 8.34 8.64
CA GLY A 62 17.84 7.38 9.72
C GLY A 62 17.41 6.02 9.18
N TRP A 63 17.17 5.07 10.09
CA TRP A 63 16.87 3.66 9.78
C TRP A 63 17.92 3.03 8.87
N LEU A 64 19.18 3.47 8.98
CA LEU A 64 20.26 2.93 8.17
C LEU A 64 20.65 1.55 8.71
N ASN A 65 20.64 0.55 7.83
CA ASN A 65 21.29 -0.73 8.12
C ASN A 65 22.79 -0.58 7.83
N LYS A 66 23.60 -0.55 8.91
CA LYS A 66 25.06 -0.43 8.87
C LYS A 66 25.78 -1.78 9.00
N THR A 67 25.04 -2.89 9.11
CA THR A 67 25.57 -4.24 9.36
C THR A 67 25.64 -5.06 8.08
N THR A 68 24.59 -5.02 7.28
CA THR A 68 24.49 -5.71 5.98
C THR A 68 24.01 -4.71 4.90
N ARG A 69 23.86 -5.16 3.65
CA ARG A 69 23.25 -4.31 2.62
C ARG A 69 21.83 -3.95 3.05
N GLY A 70 21.51 -2.65 3.12
CA GLY A 70 20.22 -2.12 3.59
C GLY A 70 19.29 -1.57 2.51
N VAL A 71 19.59 -1.82 1.23
CA VAL A 71 18.93 -1.19 0.08
C VAL A 71 18.54 -2.25 -0.96
N GLY A 72 17.66 -1.87 -1.89
CA GLY A 72 17.22 -2.76 -2.96
C GLY A 72 16.48 -3.98 -2.42
N ASN A 73 16.87 -5.17 -2.85
CA ASN A 73 16.29 -6.43 -2.35
C ASN A 73 16.54 -6.70 -0.86
N ASN A 74 17.33 -5.90 -0.16
CA ASN A 74 17.56 -6.02 1.27
C ASN A 74 16.97 -4.86 2.08
N ALA A 75 16.16 -4.01 1.44
CA ALA A 75 15.49 -2.91 2.12
C ALA A 75 14.47 -3.44 3.15
N VAL A 76 14.46 -2.81 4.33
CA VAL A 76 13.46 -3.01 5.36
C VAL A 76 12.90 -1.64 5.73
N THR A 77 11.58 -1.52 5.75
CA THR A 77 10.88 -0.28 6.12
C THR A 77 9.73 -0.57 7.05
N SER A 78 8.69 -1.25 6.57
CA SER A 78 7.53 -1.61 7.39
C SER A 78 7.68 -2.99 8.05
N GLY A 79 8.56 -3.83 7.50
CA GLY A 79 8.66 -5.24 7.85
C GLY A 79 7.70 -6.14 7.07
N ILE A 80 6.68 -5.60 6.39
CA ILE A 80 5.88 -6.32 5.38
C ILE A 80 6.68 -6.39 4.09
N GLU A 81 6.60 -7.49 3.35
CA GLU A 81 7.39 -7.70 2.14
C GLU A 81 6.54 -8.23 0.99
N GLY A 82 6.54 -7.49 -0.12
CA GLY A 82 5.88 -7.89 -1.36
C GLY A 82 5.17 -6.72 -2.05
N ALA A 83 4.89 -6.89 -3.35
CA ALA A 83 4.06 -5.96 -4.10
C ALA A 83 2.58 -6.36 -4.03
N TRP A 84 1.67 -5.41 -4.27
CA TRP A 84 0.23 -5.69 -4.28
C TRP A 84 -0.29 -6.16 -5.64
N THR A 85 0.38 -5.78 -6.72
CA THR A 85 -0.06 -5.98 -8.10
C THR A 85 1.00 -6.73 -8.93
N SER A 86 0.58 -7.37 -10.02
CA SER A 86 1.48 -8.02 -10.98
C SER A 86 2.37 -7.03 -11.74
N GLN A 87 1.93 -5.76 -11.90
CA GLN A 87 2.65 -4.68 -12.58
C GLN A 87 2.88 -3.47 -11.65
N PRO A 88 3.81 -3.55 -10.67
CA PRO A 88 3.94 -2.55 -9.61
C PRO A 88 4.29 -1.12 -10.06
N THR A 89 4.59 -0.90 -11.34
CA THR A 89 4.98 0.41 -11.89
C THR A 89 3.94 0.97 -12.86
N GLN A 90 2.78 0.33 -12.98
CA GLN A 90 1.73 0.70 -13.92
C GLN A 90 0.43 1.01 -13.19
N TRP A 91 -0.27 2.05 -13.61
CA TRP A 91 -1.65 2.27 -13.20
C TRP A 91 -2.57 1.36 -14.01
N ASP A 92 -3.14 0.36 -13.36
CA ASP A 92 -4.10 -0.57 -13.93
C ASP A 92 -5.14 -0.99 -12.87
N ASN A 93 -5.97 -1.98 -13.17
CA ASN A 93 -6.97 -2.51 -12.24
C ASN A 93 -6.47 -3.75 -11.46
N GLY A 94 -5.15 -3.95 -11.41
CA GLY A 94 -4.49 -5.14 -10.88
C GLY A 94 -4.72 -5.35 -9.39
N TYR A 95 -4.79 -4.26 -8.61
CA TYR A 95 -5.07 -4.33 -7.17
C TYR A 95 -6.40 -5.04 -6.89
N PHE A 96 -7.50 -4.56 -7.48
CA PHE A 96 -8.83 -5.16 -7.28
C PHE A 96 -8.93 -6.54 -7.92
N HIS A 97 -8.31 -6.73 -9.09
CA HIS A 97 -8.27 -8.04 -9.74
C HIS A 97 -7.70 -9.11 -8.81
N LEU A 98 -6.54 -8.86 -8.21
CA LEU A 98 -5.90 -9.83 -7.32
C LEU A 98 -6.65 -9.95 -5.99
N LEU A 99 -7.02 -8.83 -5.36
CA LEU A 99 -7.70 -8.83 -4.07
C LEU A 99 -9.00 -9.65 -4.12
N LEU A 100 -9.84 -9.43 -5.15
CA LEU A 100 -11.19 -9.96 -5.18
C LEU A 100 -11.28 -11.38 -5.78
N ASN A 101 -10.36 -11.76 -6.68
CA ASN A 101 -10.44 -13.05 -7.40
C ASN A 101 -9.58 -14.18 -6.79
N TYR A 102 -8.71 -13.88 -5.82
CA TYR A 102 -7.94 -14.90 -5.10
C TYR A 102 -8.42 -15.08 -3.67
N ASP A 103 -8.28 -16.30 -3.14
CA ASP A 103 -8.36 -16.56 -1.71
C ASP A 103 -7.02 -16.24 -1.06
N TRP A 104 -7.05 -15.83 0.21
CA TRP A 104 -5.88 -15.32 0.92
C TRP A 104 -5.71 -16.04 2.25
N GLU A 105 -4.47 -16.37 2.59
CA GLU A 105 -4.09 -16.94 3.88
C GLU A 105 -3.09 -16.05 4.62
N LEU A 106 -3.13 -16.11 5.96
CA LEU A 106 -2.19 -15.38 6.79
C LEU A 106 -0.80 -16.04 6.78
N LYS A 107 0.21 -15.21 6.50
CA LYS A 107 1.63 -15.59 6.53
C LYS A 107 2.44 -14.59 7.35
N LYS A 108 3.70 -14.96 7.57
CA LYS A 108 4.72 -14.09 8.13
C LYS A 108 5.67 -13.66 7.02
N SER A 109 5.95 -12.36 6.95
CA SER A 109 7.03 -11.83 6.10
C SER A 109 8.40 -12.37 6.54
N PRO A 110 9.46 -12.19 5.73
CA PRO A 110 10.82 -12.52 6.15
C PRO A 110 11.25 -11.81 7.45
N ALA A 111 10.77 -10.58 7.68
CA ALA A 111 10.99 -9.83 8.92
C ALA A 111 10.03 -10.20 10.07
N GLY A 112 9.13 -11.18 9.89
CA GLY A 112 8.21 -11.67 10.93
C GLY A 112 6.93 -10.84 11.11
N ALA A 113 6.65 -9.88 10.22
CA ALA A 113 5.40 -9.14 10.21
C ALA A 113 4.24 -10.02 9.73
N TRP A 114 3.01 -9.76 10.19
CA TRP A 114 1.84 -10.44 9.63
C TRP A 114 1.46 -9.81 8.29
N GLN A 115 1.21 -10.64 7.28
CA GLN A 115 0.70 -10.25 5.97
C GLN A 115 -0.18 -11.36 5.41
N TRP A 116 -0.86 -11.08 4.30
CA TRP A 116 -1.68 -12.05 3.58
C TRP A 116 -1.02 -12.40 2.26
N GLU A 117 -1.01 -13.68 1.93
CA GLU A 117 -0.54 -14.20 0.64
C GLU A 117 -1.66 -14.99 -0.06
N PRO A 118 -1.67 -14.99 -1.40
CA PRO A 118 -2.71 -15.67 -2.16
C PRO A 118 -2.52 -17.19 -2.11
N ILE A 119 -3.62 -17.91 -2.06
CA ILE A 119 -3.66 -19.36 -2.18
C ILE A 119 -3.71 -19.72 -3.67
N ASP A 120 -2.86 -20.65 -4.10
CA ASP A 120 -2.83 -21.20 -5.47
C ASP A 120 -2.77 -20.14 -6.60
N ILE A 121 -1.97 -19.09 -6.41
CA ILE A 121 -1.83 -18.02 -7.41
C ILE A 121 -1.16 -18.53 -8.71
N LYS A 122 -1.67 -18.05 -9.85
CA LYS A 122 -1.08 -18.30 -11.17
C LYS A 122 0.26 -17.60 -11.34
N GLU A 123 1.13 -18.17 -12.15
CA GLU A 123 2.48 -17.64 -12.31
C GLU A 123 2.52 -16.31 -13.08
N GLU A 124 1.58 -16.10 -14.01
CA GLU A 124 1.42 -14.84 -14.73
C GLU A 124 1.04 -13.66 -13.84
N ASP A 125 0.36 -13.93 -12.73
CA ASP A 125 -0.14 -12.92 -11.79
C ASP A 125 0.91 -12.54 -10.72
N LYS A 126 2.01 -13.28 -10.65
CA LYS A 126 3.11 -12.96 -9.74
C LYS A 126 3.96 -11.80 -10.26
N PRO A 127 4.19 -10.73 -9.48
CA PRO A 127 5.13 -9.68 -9.85
C PRO A 127 6.56 -10.20 -10.00
N VAL A 128 7.34 -9.54 -10.85
CA VAL A 128 8.79 -9.78 -10.97
C VAL A 128 9.56 -9.15 -9.80
N ASP A 129 10.70 -9.74 -9.45
CA ASP A 129 11.64 -9.18 -8.49
C ASP A 129 12.20 -7.83 -8.98
N PRO A 130 12.34 -6.83 -8.09
CA PRO A 130 12.73 -5.48 -8.50
C PRO A 130 14.19 -5.36 -8.94
N GLU A 131 15.07 -6.31 -8.61
CA GLU A 131 16.47 -6.34 -9.08
C GLU A 131 16.76 -7.49 -10.05
N ASN A 132 15.85 -8.46 -10.22
CA ASN A 132 16.03 -9.61 -11.12
C ASN A 132 14.73 -10.02 -11.85
N PRO A 133 14.54 -9.63 -13.12
CA PRO A 133 13.29 -9.93 -13.84
C PRO A 133 13.04 -11.42 -14.13
N ASN A 134 14.03 -12.29 -13.88
CA ASN A 134 13.88 -13.74 -14.03
C ASN A 134 13.30 -14.42 -12.78
N VAL A 135 13.12 -13.68 -11.68
CA VAL A 135 12.53 -14.16 -10.43
C VAL A 135 11.15 -13.52 -10.26
N ARG A 136 10.18 -14.32 -9.80
CA ARG A 136 8.84 -13.87 -9.47
C ARG A 136 8.53 -14.17 -8.01
N HIS A 137 7.77 -13.28 -7.38
CA HIS A 137 7.35 -13.38 -5.98
C HIS A 137 5.84 -13.45 -5.89
N ASN A 138 5.31 -14.00 -4.80
CA ASN A 138 3.89 -13.83 -4.52
C ASN A 138 3.59 -12.34 -4.26
N PRO A 139 2.45 -11.82 -4.76
CA PRO A 139 1.95 -10.56 -4.27
C PRO A 139 1.44 -10.72 -2.83
N ILE A 140 1.22 -9.60 -2.16
CA ILE A 140 0.73 -9.56 -0.78
C ILE A 140 -0.47 -8.65 -0.64
N MET A 141 -1.20 -8.84 0.45
CA MET A 141 -2.18 -7.88 0.96
C MET A 141 -1.88 -7.61 2.44
N THR A 142 -2.08 -6.37 2.87
CA THR A 142 -2.07 -6.01 4.29
C THR A 142 -3.43 -6.31 4.93
N ASP A 143 -3.52 -6.22 6.25
CA ASP A 143 -4.82 -6.36 6.93
C ASP A 143 -5.81 -5.25 6.54
N ALA A 144 -5.30 -4.07 6.20
CA ALA A 144 -6.10 -2.95 5.70
C ALA A 144 -6.60 -3.18 4.26
N ASP A 145 -5.82 -3.87 3.43
CA ASP A 145 -6.27 -4.30 2.10
C ASP A 145 -7.37 -5.37 2.21
N MET A 146 -7.17 -6.34 3.10
CA MET A 146 -8.19 -7.35 3.38
C MET A 146 -9.46 -6.73 3.96
N ALA A 147 -9.37 -5.64 4.70
CA ALA A 147 -10.54 -4.89 5.16
C ALA A 147 -11.39 -4.38 3.99
N MET A 148 -10.77 -3.95 2.88
CA MET A 148 -11.49 -3.51 1.66
C MET A 148 -12.29 -4.65 1.02
N LYS A 149 -11.84 -5.89 1.20
CA LYS A 149 -12.51 -7.11 0.74
C LYS A 149 -13.54 -7.66 1.72
N MET A 150 -13.32 -7.54 3.04
CA MET A 150 -14.10 -8.24 4.05
C MET A 150 -15.19 -7.38 4.71
N ASP A 151 -14.99 -6.07 4.85
CA ASP A 151 -16.01 -5.17 5.39
C ASP A 151 -17.16 -5.01 4.37
N PRO A 152 -18.43 -5.18 4.75
CA PRO A 152 -19.54 -5.17 3.79
C PRO A 152 -19.71 -3.85 3.02
N GLU A 153 -19.40 -2.70 3.61
CA GLU A 153 -19.54 -1.40 2.94
C GLU A 153 -18.35 -1.13 2.02
N TYR A 154 -17.13 -1.40 2.47
CA TYR A 154 -15.95 -1.31 1.59
C TYR A 154 -15.99 -2.34 0.47
N ARG A 155 -16.52 -3.54 0.70
CA ARG A 155 -16.64 -4.58 -0.33
C ARG A 155 -17.52 -4.14 -1.48
N LYS A 156 -18.67 -3.51 -1.21
CA LYS A 156 -19.56 -2.97 -2.26
C LYS A 156 -18.85 -1.93 -3.12
N ILE A 157 -18.07 -1.04 -2.49
CA ILE A 157 -17.31 0.00 -3.19
C ILE A 157 -16.17 -0.64 -4.01
N SER A 158 -15.43 -1.57 -3.42
CA SER A 158 -14.35 -2.31 -4.10
C SER A 158 -14.86 -3.09 -5.32
N GLU A 159 -16.01 -3.77 -5.22
CA GLU A 159 -16.62 -4.46 -6.35
C GLU A 159 -17.08 -3.48 -7.44
N ARG A 160 -17.64 -2.33 -7.05
CA ARG A 160 -18.00 -1.27 -8.00
C ARG A 160 -16.77 -0.75 -8.75
N PHE A 161 -15.69 -0.42 -8.05
CA PHE A 161 -14.43 0.02 -8.66
C PHE A 161 -13.79 -1.04 -9.54
N HIS A 162 -13.84 -2.31 -9.13
CA HIS A 162 -13.37 -3.42 -9.96
C HIS A 162 -14.17 -3.52 -11.27
N SER A 163 -15.49 -3.33 -11.21
CA SER A 163 -16.38 -3.41 -12.37
C SER A 163 -16.36 -2.17 -13.27
N ASP A 164 -15.97 -1.01 -12.73
CA ASP A 164 -15.91 0.28 -13.44
C ASP A 164 -14.58 0.99 -13.15
N PRO A 165 -13.49 0.62 -13.87
CA PRO A 165 -12.17 1.22 -13.66
C PRO A 165 -12.12 2.71 -13.99
N ALA A 166 -12.99 3.20 -14.86
CA ALA A 166 -13.04 4.62 -15.22
C ALA A 166 -13.61 5.45 -14.04
N TYR A 167 -14.67 4.95 -13.40
CA TYR A 167 -15.20 5.57 -12.18
C TYR A 167 -14.20 5.52 -11.03
N PHE A 168 -13.49 4.40 -10.86
CA PHE A 168 -12.39 4.30 -9.89
C PHE A 168 -11.32 5.36 -10.14
N ALA A 169 -10.85 5.50 -11.38
CA ALA A 169 -9.81 6.48 -11.73
C ALA A 169 -10.24 7.93 -11.46
N ASP A 170 -11.47 8.33 -11.81
CA ASP A 170 -12.00 9.67 -11.50
C ASP A 170 -12.11 9.88 -9.97
N THR A 171 -12.60 8.88 -9.24
CA THR A 171 -12.77 8.97 -7.79
C THR A 171 -11.43 9.08 -7.07
N PHE A 172 -10.44 8.27 -7.46
CA PHE A 172 -9.09 8.34 -6.93
C PHE A 172 -8.44 9.70 -7.24
N ALA A 173 -8.56 10.21 -8.47
CA ALA A 173 -7.99 11.51 -8.85
C ALA A 173 -8.54 12.65 -7.96
N ARG A 174 -9.86 12.66 -7.71
CA ARG A 174 -10.49 13.65 -6.82
C ARG A 174 -10.07 13.48 -5.37
N ALA A 175 -10.04 12.24 -4.87
CA ALA A 175 -9.65 11.96 -3.48
C ALA A 175 -8.17 12.29 -3.23
N TRP A 176 -7.29 12.01 -4.19
CA TRP A 176 -5.87 12.37 -4.15
C TRP A 176 -5.66 13.90 -4.19
N PHE A 177 -6.38 14.59 -5.06
CA PHE A 177 -6.37 16.06 -5.07
C PHE A 177 -6.81 16.62 -3.71
N LYS A 178 -7.94 16.13 -3.18
CA LYS A 178 -8.42 16.53 -1.85
C LYS A 178 -7.39 16.25 -0.76
N LEU A 179 -6.78 15.06 -0.74
CA LEU A 179 -5.76 14.66 0.24
C LEU A 179 -4.60 15.67 0.29
N THR A 180 -4.12 16.09 -0.89
CA THR A 180 -2.93 16.92 -1.04
C THR A 180 -3.21 18.43 -0.96
N HIS A 181 -4.48 18.84 -0.87
CA HIS A 181 -4.88 20.26 -0.85
C HIS A 181 -5.84 20.63 0.30
N ARG A 182 -6.30 19.67 1.10
CA ARG A 182 -7.31 19.89 2.16
C ARG A 182 -6.90 20.89 3.24
N ASP A 183 -5.61 21.10 3.44
CA ASP A 183 -5.03 22.01 4.45
C ASP A 183 -4.54 23.34 3.85
N MET A 184 -4.67 23.52 2.53
CA MET A 184 -4.30 24.78 1.85
C MET A 184 -5.29 25.92 2.10
N GLY A 185 -6.47 25.65 2.67
CA GLY A 185 -7.49 26.67 2.92
C GLY A 185 -8.18 27.13 1.61
N PRO A 186 -8.58 28.41 1.50
CA PRO A 186 -9.33 28.89 0.33
C PRO A 186 -8.57 28.75 -0.99
N LYS A 187 -9.29 28.48 -2.09
CA LYS A 187 -8.75 28.36 -3.46
C LYS A 187 -7.86 29.53 -3.89
N ALA A 188 -8.08 30.74 -3.35
CA ALA A 188 -7.23 31.90 -3.60
C ALA A 188 -5.74 31.71 -3.24
N ARG A 189 -5.41 30.68 -2.44
CA ARG A 189 -4.02 30.32 -2.09
C ARG A 189 -3.37 29.34 -3.07
N TYR A 190 -4.11 28.84 -4.07
CA TYR A 190 -3.61 27.85 -5.02
C TYR A 190 -2.88 28.59 -6.14
N ILE A 191 -1.65 28.22 -6.43
CA ILE A 191 -0.75 28.95 -7.34
C ILE A 191 -0.18 27.95 -8.35
N GLY A 192 -0.24 28.28 -9.64
CA GLY A 192 0.32 27.48 -10.73
C GLY A 192 -0.67 27.24 -11.86
N PRO A 193 -0.19 26.79 -13.03
CA PRO A 193 -1.04 26.57 -14.21
C PRO A 193 -1.97 25.35 -14.09
N ASP A 194 -1.66 24.41 -13.18
CA ASP A 194 -2.40 23.15 -13.01
C ASP A 194 -3.50 23.23 -11.94
N VAL A 195 -3.81 24.44 -11.45
CA VAL A 195 -4.95 24.66 -10.54
C VAL A 195 -6.25 24.47 -11.34
N PRO A 196 -7.16 23.56 -10.93
CA PRO A 196 -8.43 23.34 -11.61
C PRO A 196 -9.40 24.51 -11.43
#